data_AF-A0A1I8MPL2-F1
#
_entry.id   AF-A0A1I8MPL2-F1
#
_cell.length_a   1.000
_cell.length_b   1.000
_cell.length_c   1.000
_cell.angle_alpha   90.00
_cell.angle_beta   90.00
_cell.angle_gamma   90.00
#
_symmetry.space_group_name_H-M   'P 1'
#
loop_
_entity.id
_entity.type
_entity.pdbx_description
1 polymer ?
#
loop_
_entity_poly.entity_id
_entity_poly.type
_entity_poly.pdbx_seq_one_letter_code
_entity_poly.pdbx_strand_id
1 'polypeptide(L)'
;MKLFSTLLLVVAWLALARAAEDVPMDHKTINEKQLKILRNSLDTNYRPCDDFYSYACQNWSAQHQGAGYYYSGVPEQLGYEVNLELMEYLEKTPETDMPRFVKLFKDFYVACRESPDFEFSDFMHWMEKEENMKWALLTPDDSKDFVFDWATIAAGFRKYGFNNIFLTETTVYHDVNRFQTYLDMPDYNESFYRLEENKMKEYNAMISLPGGTMNFEELWQLLGPFEEKLLRLKVEEQEGEKILKFHELPYPWMQSYLKALMKPQVIAADMEVGIDNMAYMEALDNLLQQYDAKFLARYMELRILEISYNLNKGSTDNQYMTMTKSLLPLATEWIYEQLHPELPQQELPKIAEMFGNVVKNVNKSLHRDTSGIKPKELRNKLETMHLKVGNLPQENAKDLLESYYADLQLNPNNYYHNYLKILEFYYKLEQNYFDYKDYAIDKEFFCKTPKYEYNADIQLRYVASLNLLIIPYGLLRPPVYHIELEDIFNESSLATLMGISLFEAFLTIPHLHSDEIKKISGVVSLYATFEGFFSTLSDEEISRYLEMFGFRSVQELKQMFFLNAIHYKCEWYSGYVGSLNFMVNNLSDFNEVCDCKLHKFLRMF
;
A
#
# COMPACT_ATOMS: atom_id res chain seq x y z
N MET A 1 -56.41 -15.79 24.29
CA MET A 1 -55.24 -16.23 25.09
C MET A 1 -54.11 -16.81 24.25
N LYS A 2 -54.34 -17.80 23.36
CA LYS A 2 -53.25 -18.41 22.54
C LYS A 2 -52.53 -17.46 21.59
N LEU A 3 -53.21 -16.44 21.02
CA LEU A 3 -52.56 -15.45 20.14
C LEU A 3 -51.62 -14.49 20.89
N PHE A 4 -51.92 -14.18 22.15
CA PHE A 4 -51.10 -13.29 22.97
C PHE A 4 -49.81 -13.98 23.43
N SER A 5 -49.86 -15.29 23.71
CA SER A 5 -48.66 -16.06 24.05
C SER A 5 -47.72 -16.24 22.86
N THR A 6 -48.23 -16.41 21.63
CA THR A 6 -47.37 -16.47 20.43
C THR A 6 -46.75 -15.13 20.09
N LEU A 7 -47.49 -14.02 20.26
CA LEU A 7 -46.94 -12.68 20.03
C LEU A 7 -45.81 -12.35 21.03
N LEU A 8 -45.99 -12.70 22.31
CA LEU A 8 -44.95 -12.54 23.34
C LEU A 8 -43.71 -13.40 23.08
N LEU A 9 -43.89 -14.63 22.59
CA LEU A 9 -42.78 -15.51 22.21
C LEU A 9 -42.02 -15.00 20.98
N VAL A 10 -42.72 -14.44 19.99
CA VAL A 10 -42.11 -13.85 18.79
C VAL A 10 -41.38 -12.55 19.12
N VAL A 11 -41.95 -11.70 19.98
CA VAL A 11 -41.27 -10.47 20.46
C VAL A 11 -40.07 -10.82 21.34
N ALA A 12 -40.16 -11.86 22.19
CA ALA A 12 -39.03 -12.35 22.97
C ALA A 12 -37.94 -12.97 22.08
N TRP A 13 -38.31 -13.70 21.01
CA TRP A 13 -37.38 -14.22 20.01
C TRP A 13 -36.72 -13.11 19.19
N LEU A 14 -37.47 -12.08 18.78
CA LEU A 14 -36.93 -10.92 18.07
C LEU A 14 -36.04 -10.06 18.98
N ALA A 15 -36.35 -10.00 20.28
CA ALA A 15 -35.51 -9.34 21.28
C ALA A 15 -34.24 -10.13 21.60
N LEU A 16 -34.32 -11.47 21.63
CA LEU A 16 -33.15 -12.36 21.78
C LEU A 16 -32.30 -12.40 20.51
N ALA A 17 -32.90 -12.32 19.32
CA ALA A 17 -32.18 -12.20 18.05
C ALA A 17 -31.49 -10.83 17.92
N ARG A 18 -32.15 -9.74 18.34
CA ARG A 18 -31.52 -8.40 18.46
C ARG A 18 -30.47 -8.29 19.56
N ALA A 19 -30.46 -9.18 20.54
CA ALA A 19 -29.42 -9.27 21.56
C ALA A 19 -28.30 -10.26 21.20
N ALA A 20 -28.46 -11.00 20.11
CA ALA A 20 -27.45 -11.93 19.58
C ALA A 20 -26.62 -11.30 18.45
N GLU A 21 -27.03 -10.15 17.92
CA GLU A 21 -26.21 -9.25 17.11
C GLU A 21 -25.56 -8.23 18.06
N ASP A 22 -24.22 -8.18 18.08
CA ASP A 22 -23.37 -7.31 18.92
C ASP A 22 -23.41 -7.56 20.43
N VAL A 23 -23.07 -8.78 20.88
CA VAL A 23 -22.48 -8.92 22.22
C VAL A 23 -21.05 -8.39 22.12
N PRO A 24 -20.67 -7.28 22.80
CA PRO A 24 -19.29 -6.85 22.86
C PRO A 24 -18.46 -8.04 23.35
N MET A 25 -17.44 -8.42 22.61
CA MET A 25 -16.55 -9.50 23.02
C MET A 25 -15.94 -9.09 24.36
N ASP A 26 -16.33 -9.74 25.45
CA ASP A 26 -15.88 -9.32 26.77
C ASP A 26 -14.34 -9.40 26.86
N HIS A 27 -13.74 -8.48 27.62
CA HIS A 27 -12.29 -8.36 27.83
C HIS A 27 -11.59 -9.70 28.04
N LYS A 28 -12.19 -10.60 28.83
CA LYS A 28 -11.62 -11.91 29.10
C LYS A 28 -11.62 -12.79 27.84
N THR A 29 -12.73 -12.82 27.12
CA THR A 29 -12.95 -13.65 25.93
C THR A 29 -11.97 -13.31 24.81
N ILE A 30 -11.73 -12.02 24.53
CA ILE A 30 -10.81 -11.64 23.45
C ILE A 30 -9.36 -12.03 23.77
N ASN A 31 -8.93 -11.87 25.02
CA ASN A 31 -7.60 -12.25 25.47
C ASN A 31 -7.40 -13.77 25.50
N GLU A 32 -8.41 -14.53 25.95
CA GLU A 32 -8.38 -16.00 25.88
C GLU A 32 -8.36 -16.51 24.43
N LYS A 33 -9.11 -15.85 23.53
CA LYS A 33 -9.12 -16.15 22.10
C LYS A 33 -7.74 -15.92 21.49
N GLN A 34 -7.10 -14.77 21.78
CA GLN A 34 -5.75 -14.47 21.27
C GLN A 34 -4.73 -15.50 21.76
N LEU A 35 -4.71 -15.82 23.05
CA LEU A 35 -3.82 -16.85 23.60
C LEU A 35 -4.05 -18.22 22.96
N LYS A 36 -5.32 -18.58 22.70
CA LYS A 36 -5.68 -19.84 22.04
C LYS A 36 -5.17 -19.90 20.60
N ILE A 37 -5.27 -18.80 19.84
CA ILE A 37 -4.73 -18.70 18.48
C ILE A 37 -3.22 -18.94 18.49
N LEU A 38 -2.48 -18.29 19.39
CA LEU A 38 -1.03 -18.48 19.52
C LEU A 38 -0.69 -19.94 19.84
N ARG A 39 -1.35 -20.55 20.83
CA ARG A 39 -1.11 -21.94 21.24
C ARG A 39 -1.40 -22.94 20.12
N ASN A 40 -2.47 -22.73 19.37
CA ASN A 40 -2.84 -23.62 18.26
C ASN A 40 -1.93 -23.47 17.04
N SER A 41 -1.21 -22.34 16.93
CA SER A 41 -0.28 -22.09 15.82
C SER A 41 1.06 -22.81 16.01
N LEU A 42 1.34 -23.25 17.25
CA LEU A 42 2.59 -23.92 17.61
C LEU A 42 2.75 -25.29 16.95
N ASP A 43 3.97 -25.62 16.54
CA ASP A 43 4.38 -26.98 16.19
C ASP A 43 5.61 -27.39 17.01
N THR A 44 5.38 -28.29 17.98
CA THR A 44 6.42 -28.78 18.90
C THR A 44 7.42 -29.75 18.27
N ASN A 45 7.24 -30.12 17.00
CA ASN A 45 8.27 -30.85 16.25
C ASN A 45 9.49 -29.98 15.96
N TYR A 46 9.30 -28.65 15.93
CA TYR A 46 10.36 -27.67 15.81
C TYR A 46 10.76 -27.18 17.20
N ARG A 47 12.06 -26.92 17.38
CA ARG A 47 12.56 -26.33 18.62
C ARG A 47 12.68 -24.83 18.44
N PRO A 48 12.25 -24.02 19.44
CA PRO A 48 12.29 -22.57 19.33
C PRO A 48 13.70 -22.01 19.10
N CYS A 49 14.75 -22.71 19.55
CA CYS A 49 16.14 -22.29 19.37
C CYS A 49 16.74 -22.62 17.99
N ASP A 50 16.09 -23.52 17.24
CA ASP A 50 16.57 -23.99 15.94
C ASP A 50 15.75 -23.33 14.82
N ASP A 51 14.42 -23.35 14.95
CA ASP A 51 13.49 -22.73 14.01
C ASP A 51 12.27 -22.19 14.76
N PHE A 52 12.36 -20.94 15.20
CA PHE A 52 11.30 -20.28 15.95
C PHE A 52 10.08 -19.98 15.09
N TYR A 53 10.28 -19.65 13.80
CA TYR A 53 9.17 -19.43 12.88
C TYR A 53 8.30 -20.69 12.79
N SER A 54 8.89 -21.84 12.45
CA SER A 54 8.13 -23.08 12.36
C SER A 54 7.59 -23.51 13.72
N TYR A 55 8.34 -23.29 14.80
CA TYR A 55 7.81 -23.54 16.14
C TYR A 55 6.53 -22.74 16.44
N ALA A 56 6.43 -21.49 15.99
CA ALA A 56 5.35 -20.58 16.36
C ALA A 56 4.18 -20.50 15.36
N CYS A 57 4.46 -20.66 14.06
CA CYS A 57 3.52 -20.37 12.97
C CYS A 57 3.14 -21.60 12.13
N GLN A 58 3.86 -22.73 12.22
CA GLN A 58 3.68 -23.84 11.27
C GLN A 58 2.24 -24.37 11.22
N ASN A 59 1.53 -24.39 12.35
CA ASN A 59 0.14 -24.85 12.44
C ASN A 59 -0.88 -23.71 12.31
N TRP A 60 -0.45 -22.47 12.07
CA TRP A 60 -1.37 -21.36 11.80
C TRP A 60 -2.22 -21.64 10.55
N SER A 61 -1.60 -22.13 9.47
CA SER A 61 -2.30 -22.48 8.22
C SER A 61 -3.39 -23.52 8.42
N ALA A 62 -3.16 -24.50 9.31
CA ALA A 62 -4.12 -25.55 9.63
C ALA A 62 -5.41 -25.01 10.27
N GLN A 63 -5.32 -23.92 11.04
CA GLN A 63 -6.47 -23.24 11.63
C GLN A 63 -7.30 -22.47 10.59
N HIS A 64 -6.73 -22.22 9.41
CA HIS A 64 -7.31 -21.39 8.36
C HIS A 64 -7.50 -22.15 7.03
N GLN A 65 -7.55 -23.48 7.05
CA GLN A 65 -7.63 -24.32 5.83
C GLN A 65 -8.84 -24.00 4.93
N GLY A 66 -9.93 -23.49 5.49
CA GLY A 66 -11.12 -23.08 4.73
C GLY A 66 -11.06 -21.66 4.15
N ALA A 67 -10.05 -20.88 4.53
CA ALA A 67 -9.96 -19.46 4.19
C ALA A 67 -8.84 -19.12 3.20
N GLY A 68 -8.10 -20.13 2.73
CA GLY A 68 -7.01 -20.01 1.77
C GLY A 68 -7.31 -19.33 0.44
N TYR A 69 -8.59 -19.28 0.10
CA TYR A 69 -9.06 -18.56 -1.08
C TYR A 69 -9.13 -17.04 -0.87
N TYR A 70 -9.18 -16.61 0.39
CA TYR A 70 -9.34 -15.20 0.78
C TYR A 70 -8.04 -14.57 1.27
N TYR A 71 -7.20 -15.36 1.96
CA TYR A 71 -5.92 -14.91 2.50
C TYR A 71 -4.98 -16.10 2.74
N SER A 72 -3.69 -15.82 2.77
CA SER A 72 -2.59 -16.76 2.95
C SER A 72 -1.70 -16.45 4.15
N GLY A 73 -1.89 -15.29 4.80
CA GLY A 73 -1.18 -14.88 6.00
C GLY A 73 -1.96 -13.88 6.86
N VAL A 74 -1.43 -13.55 8.03
CA VAL A 74 -2.09 -12.63 8.97
C VAL A 74 -2.31 -11.22 8.39
N PRO A 75 -1.38 -10.59 7.63
CA PRO A 75 -1.64 -9.27 7.04
C PRO A 75 -2.82 -9.27 6.05
N GLU A 76 -2.90 -10.28 5.18
CA GLU A 76 -4.02 -10.47 4.25
C GLU A 76 -5.32 -10.79 5.00
N GLN A 77 -5.26 -11.58 6.09
CA GLN A 77 -6.41 -11.83 6.96
C GLN A 77 -6.98 -10.54 7.52
N LEU A 78 -6.15 -9.61 8.00
CA LEU A 78 -6.61 -8.30 8.48
C LEU A 78 -7.31 -7.52 7.37
N GLY A 79 -6.74 -7.52 6.17
CA GLY A 79 -7.35 -6.91 4.99
C GLY A 79 -8.72 -7.51 4.68
N TYR A 80 -8.84 -8.83 4.72
CA TYR A 80 -10.09 -9.57 4.52
C TYR A 80 -11.14 -9.23 5.58
N GLU A 81 -10.78 -9.21 6.86
CA GLU A 81 -11.73 -8.90 7.93
C GLU A 81 -12.21 -7.44 7.86
N VAL A 82 -11.33 -6.50 7.52
CA VAL A 82 -11.73 -5.10 7.25
C VAL A 82 -12.70 -5.04 6.07
N ASN A 83 -12.45 -5.80 4.99
CA ASN A 83 -13.36 -5.84 3.85
C ASN A 83 -14.76 -6.33 4.25
N LEU A 84 -14.85 -7.34 5.13
CA LEU A 84 -16.15 -7.83 5.64
C LEU A 84 -16.94 -6.73 6.34
N GLU A 85 -16.30 -5.98 7.24
CA GLU A 85 -16.94 -4.88 7.97
C GLU A 85 -17.36 -3.73 7.04
N LEU A 86 -16.53 -3.39 6.06
CA LEU A 86 -16.87 -2.37 5.06
C LEU A 86 -18.07 -2.80 4.22
N MET A 87 -18.13 -4.06 3.77
CA MET A 87 -19.26 -4.59 3.01
C MET A 87 -20.54 -4.58 3.85
N GLU A 88 -20.45 -4.98 5.11
CA GLU A 88 -21.57 -4.94 6.05
C GLU A 88 -22.08 -3.50 6.29
N TYR A 89 -21.16 -2.54 6.44
CA TYR A 89 -21.51 -1.11 6.53
C TYR A 89 -22.29 -0.64 5.30
N LEU A 90 -21.83 -0.99 4.10
CA LEU A 90 -22.49 -0.60 2.85
C LEU A 90 -23.87 -1.25 2.67
N GLU A 91 -24.08 -2.45 3.21
CA GLU A 91 -25.37 -3.15 3.19
C GLU A 91 -26.36 -2.57 4.20
N LYS A 92 -25.90 -2.31 5.43
CA LYS A 92 -26.76 -1.87 6.54
C LYS A 92 -27.07 -0.38 6.51
N THR A 93 -26.21 0.45 5.94
CA THR A 93 -26.39 1.91 5.92
C THR A 93 -27.29 2.34 4.77
N PRO A 94 -28.43 3.01 5.01
CA PRO A 94 -29.27 3.54 3.95
C PRO A 94 -28.54 4.59 3.11
N GLU A 95 -28.75 4.59 1.79
CA GLU A 95 -28.10 5.59 0.90
C GLU A 95 -28.44 7.04 1.24
N THR A 96 -29.59 7.30 1.89
CA THR A 96 -29.98 8.64 2.35
C THR A 96 -29.08 9.17 3.45
N ASP A 97 -28.42 8.27 4.17
CA ASP A 97 -27.61 8.58 5.34
C ASP A 97 -26.11 8.61 4.97
N MET A 98 -25.76 8.11 3.78
CA MET A 98 -24.40 8.12 3.24
C MET A 98 -24.02 9.54 2.77
N PRO A 99 -22.86 10.08 3.19
CA PRO A 99 -22.20 11.17 2.48
C PRO A 99 -21.98 10.83 1.00
N ARG A 100 -21.85 11.83 0.14
CA ARG A 100 -21.70 11.61 -1.31
C ARG A 100 -20.45 10.80 -1.63
N PHE A 101 -19.34 11.03 -0.91
CA PHE A 101 -18.12 10.25 -1.12
C PHE A 101 -18.26 8.77 -0.69
N VAL A 102 -19.11 8.48 0.30
CA VAL A 102 -19.43 7.09 0.68
C VAL A 102 -20.33 6.44 -0.37
N LYS A 103 -21.28 7.19 -0.93
CA LYS A 103 -22.05 6.72 -2.07
C LYS A 103 -21.16 6.43 -3.28
N LEU A 104 -20.21 7.31 -3.56
CA LEU A 104 -19.20 7.12 -4.61
C LEU A 104 -18.37 5.84 -4.37
N PHE A 105 -17.94 5.60 -3.14
CA PHE A 105 -17.26 4.37 -2.73
C PHE A 105 -18.13 3.14 -3.00
N LYS A 106 -19.41 3.19 -2.61
CA LYS A 106 -20.40 2.14 -2.88
C LYS A 106 -20.61 1.92 -4.37
N ASP A 107 -20.76 2.99 -5.16
CA ASP A 107 -20.96 2.93 -6.60
C ASP A 107 -19.78 2.24 -7.29
N PHE A 108 -18.55 2.51 -6.87
CA PHE A 108 -17.38 1.80 -7.38
C PHE A 108 -17.39 0.30 -7.03
N TYR A 109 -17.69 -0.03 -5.77
CA TYR A 109 -17.79 -1.43 -5.33
C TYR A 109 -18.87 -2.21 -6.10
N VAL A 110 -20.05 -1.62 -6.26
CA VAL A 110 -21.16 -2.19 -7.03
C VAL A 110 -20.77 -2.37 -8.49
N ALA A 111 -20.14 -1.36 -9.10
CA ALA A 111 -19.64 -1.47 -10.47
C ALA A 111 -18.65 -2.62 -10.60
N CYS A 112 -17.70 -2.75 -9.67
CA CYS A 112 -16.72 -3.82 -9.62
C CYS A 112 -17.41 -5.19 -9.60
N ARG A 113 -18.43 -5.36 -8.76
CA ARG A 113 -19.17 -6.62 -8.63
C ARG A 113 -20.05 -6.95 -9.84
N GLU A 114 -20.73 -5.95 -10.41
CA GLU A 114 -21.85 -6.17 -11.34
C GLU A 114 -21.53 -5.88 -12.82
N SER A 115 -20.43 -5.17 -13.11
CA SER A 115 -20.05 -4.88 -14.51
C SER A 115 -19.71 -6.15 -15.28
N PRO A 116 -19.92 -6.20 -16.61
CA PRO A 116 -19.43 -7.31 -17.44
C PRO A 116 -17.90 -7.41 -17.45
N ASP A 117 -17.40 -8.47 -18.07
CA ASP A 117 -15.96 -8.64 -18.32
C ASP A 117 -15.40 -7.54 -19.23
N PHE A 118 -14.08 -7.39 -19.22
CA PHE A 118 -13.38 -6.31 -19.93
C PHE A 118 -13.38 -6.57 -21.43
N GLU A 119 -13.84 -5.58 -22.19
CA GLU A 119 -13.82 -5.61 -23.65
C GLU A 119 -12.89 -4.51 -24.20
N PHE A 120 -11.87 -4.92 -24.95
CA PHE A 120 -10.90 -3.98 -25.52
C PHE A 120 -11.54 -2.97 -26.49
N SER A 121 -12.54 -3.40 -27.25
CA SER A 121 -13.25 -2.54 -28.18
C SER A 121 -13.95 -1.40 -27.43
N ASP A 122 -14.66 -1.68 -26.34
CA ASP A 122 -15.33 -0.66 -25.53
C ASP A 122 -14.32 0.31 -24.90
N PHE A 123 -13.20 -0.20 -24.38
CA PHE A 123 -12.11 0.62 -23.87
C PHE A 123 -11.52 1.55 -24.94
N MET A 124 -11.22 1.01 -26.12
CA MET A 124 -10.64 1.79 -27.22
C MET A 124 -11.59 2.90 -27.67
N HIS A 125 -12.87 2.61 -27.92
CA HIS A 125 -13.85 3.62 -28.32
C HIS A 125 -14.06 4.68 -27.23
N TRP A 126 -14.01 4.29 -25.95
CA TRP A 126 -14.07 5.24 -24.86
C TRP A 126 -12.87 6.20 -24.87
N MET A 127 -11.65 5.66 -24.96
CA MET A 127 -10.42 6.48 -25.03
C MET A 127 -10.42 7.44 -26.24
N GLU A 128 -10.89 6.99 -27.42
CA GLU A 128 -11.03 7.88 -28.59
C GLU A 128 -11.92 9.07 -28.29
N LYS A 129 -13.04 8.85 -27.60
CA LYS A 129 -13.99 9.90 -27.23
C LYS A 129 -13.44 10.81 -26.14
N GLU A 130 -12.86 10.25 -25.10
CA GLU A 130 -12.42 11.00 -23.91
C GLU A 130 -11.20 11.86 -24.21
N GLU A 131 -10.19 11.29 -24.88
CA GLU A 131 -8.96 12.00 -25.25
C GLU A 131 -9.09 12.72 -26.61
N ASN A 132 -10.25 12.61 -27.27
CA ASN A 132 -10.47 13.11 -28.63
C ASN A 132 -9.33 12.69 -29.58
N MET A 133 -9.01 11.40 -29.54
CA MET A 133 -7.90 10.79 -30.25
C MET A 133 -8.38 9.73 -31.24
N LYS A 134 -7.47 9.22 -32.06
CA LYS A 134 -7.70 8.09 -32.96
C LYS A 134 -6.61 7.06 -32.73
N TRP A 135 -6.97 5.77 -32.66
CA TRP A 135 -5.98 4.70 -32.53
C TRP A 135 -5.22 4.49 -33.84
N ALA A 136 -3.90 4.57 -33.78
CA ALA A 136 -2.98 4.15 -34.83
C ALA A 136 -3.04 2.63 -35.09
N LEU A 137 -3.34 1.82 -34.06
CA LEU A 137 -3.59 0.38 -34.17
C LEU A 137 -4.79 0.07 -35.07
N LEU A 138 -5.83 0.90 -35.03
CA LEU A 138 -7.05 0.73 -35.83
C LEU A 138 -7.00 1.47 -37.17
N THR A 139 -5.86 2.07 -37.53
CA THR A 139 -5.72 2.82 -38.78
C THR A 139 -4.99 1.99 -39.83
N PRO A 140 -5.54 1.79 -41.05
CA PRO A 140 -4.92 1.02 -42.12
C PRO A 140 -3.48 1.45 -42.40
N ASP A 141 -2.60 0.50 -42.71
CA ASP A 141 -1.14 0.71 -42.78
C ASP A 141 -0.74 1.82 -43.76
N ASP A 142 -1.34 1.82 -44.94
CA ASP A 142 -1.06 2.78 -46.01
C ASP A 142 -1.85 4.10 -45.89
N SER A 143 -2.74 4.24 -44.90
CA SER A 143 -3.54 5.46 -44.74
C SER A 143 -2.67 6.65 -44.32
N LYS A 144 -2.86 7.77 -45.03
CA LYS A 144 -2.25 9.08 -44.77
C LYS A 144 -3.28 10.13 -44.32
N ASP A 145 -4.49 9.68 -44.01
CA ASP A 145 -5.63 10.57 -43.72
C ASP A 145 -5.53 11.22 -42.34
N PHE A 146 -4.66 10.68 -41.49
CA PHE A 146 -4.44 11.16 -40.13
C PHE A 146 -2.94 11.27 -39.85
N VAL A 147 -2.52 12.41 -39.30
CA VAL A 147 -1.15 12.65 -38.85
C VAL A 147 -1.12 12.46 -37.35
N PHE A 148 -0.42 11.43 -36.89
CA PHE A 148 -0.26 11.14 -35.48
C PHE A 148 0.76 12.08 -34.83
N ASP A 149 0.47 12.50 -33.61
CA ASP A 149 1.42 13.17 -32.71
C ASP A 149 1.62 12.28 -31.49
N TRP A 150 2.70 11.51 -31.53
CA TRP A 150 3.01 10.54 -30.49
C TRP A 150 3.24 11.22 -29.13
N ALA A 151 3.81 12.43 -29.09
CA ALA A 151 4.08 13.11 -27.82
C ALA A 151 2.77 13.53 -27.13
N THR A 152 1.79 13.99 -27.91
CA THR A 152 0.45 14.30 -27.39
C THR A 152 -0.28 13.04 -26.93
N ILE A 153 -0.19 11.93 -27.67
CA ILE A 153 -0.79 10.65 -27.27
C ILE A 153 -0.17 10.13 -25.97
N ALA A 154 1.16 10.18 -25.85
CA ALA A 154 1.88 9.79 -24.64
C ALA A 154 1.42 10.60 -23.41
N ALA A 155 1.24 11.92 -23.59
CA ALA A 155 0.73 12.79 -22.53
C ALA A 155 -0.72 12.46 -22.15
N GLY A 156 -1.57 12.06 -23.11
CA GLY A 156 -2.92 11.56 -22.84
C GLY A 156 -2.89 10.29 -22.00
N PHE A 157 -2.01 9.34 -22.32
CA PHE A 157 -1.88 8.08 -21.57
C PHE A 157 -1.32 8.28 -20.16
N ARG A 158 -0.44 9.26 -19.95
CA ARG A 158 0.09 9.61 -18.63
C ARG A 158 -0.99 9.92 -17.59
N LYS A 159 -2.13 10.50 -18.02
CA LYS A 159 -3.28 10.79 -17.14
C LYS A 159 -3.89 9.53 -16.53
N TYR A 160 -3.71 8.38 -17.17
CA TYR A 160 -4.21 7.08 -16.75
C TYR A 160 -3.11 6.18 -16.16
N GLY A 161 -2.05 6.79 -15.61
CA GLY A 161 -0.98 6.09 -14.90
C GLY A 161 0.17 5.58 -15.78
N PHE A 162 0.14 5.80 -17.10
CA PHE A 162 1.22 5.36 -17.99
C PHE A 162 2.38 6.33 -18.03
N ASN A 163 3.36 6.11 -17.17
CA ASN A 163 4.46 7.04 -16.93
C ASN A 163 5.85 6.43 -17.21
N ASN A 164 5.95 5.35 -17.99
CA ASN A 164 7.18 4.56 -18.00
C ASN A 164 7.52 3.92 -19.37
N ILE A 165 6.98 4.44 -20.47
CA ILE A 165 7.29 3.92 -21.81
C ILE A 165 8.61 4.52 -22.32
N PHE A 166 8.64 5.84 -22.54
CA PHE A 166 9.82 6.55 -23.04
C PHE A 166 10.51 7.40 -21.97
N LEU A 167 9.77 7.88 -20.99
CA LEU A 167 10.29 8.68 -19.88
C LEU A 167 9.34 8.55 -18.69
N THR A 168 9.85 8.90 -17.52
CA THR A 168 9.07 9.16 -16.32
C THR A 168 8.97 10.66 -16.10
N GLU A 169 7.75 11.14 -15.92
CA GLU A 169 7.45 12.48 -15.43
C GLU A 169 7.13 12.39 -13.94
N THR A 170 7.87 13.10 -13.11
CA THR A 170 7.60 13.15 -11.67
C THR A 170 7.60 14.58 -11.19
N THR A 171 6.80 14.84 -10.17
CA THR A 171 6.85 16.10 -9.43
C THR A 171 7.59 15.86 -8.11
N VAL A 172 8.77 16.47 -7.97
CA VAL A 172 9.58 16.38 -6.75
C VAL A 172 9.34 17.62 -5.91
N TYR A 173 9.13 17.40 -4.62
CA TYR A 173 8.89 18.44 -3.64
C TYR A 173 10.18 18.74 -2.88
N HIS A 174 10.69 19.96 -3.01
CA HIS A 174 11.85 20.40 -2.22
C HIS A 174 11.41 20.99 -0.89
N ASP A 175 10.30 21.71 -0.87
CA ASP A 175 9.67 22.29 0.32
C ASP A 175 8.20 22.63 0.07
N VAL A 176 7.55 23.19 1.09
CA VAL A 176 6.10 23.48 1.10
C VAL A 176 5.64 24.46 0.01
N ASN A 177 6.55 25.26 -0.56
CA ASN A 177 6.27 26.26 -1.60
C ASN A 177 6.99 25.95 -2.91
N ARG A 178 7.84 24.93 -2.97
CA ARG A 178 8.71 24.64 -4.11
C ARG A 178 8.62 23.19 -4.51
N PHE A 179 8.01 22.98 -5.65
CA PHE A 179 7.99 21.73 -6.39
C PHE A 179 8.59 21.97 -7.77
N GLN A 180 9.06 20.91 -8.39
CA GLN A 180 9.63 20.96 -9.71
C GLN A 180 9.27 19.68 -10.47
N THR A 181 8.96 19.84 -11.75
CA THR A 181 8.73 18.70 -12.66
C THR A 181 10.08 18.17 -13.13
N TYR A 182 10.25 16.86 -13.02
CA TYR A 182 11.43 16.13 -13.46
C TYR A 182 11.06 15.17 -14.58
N LEU A 183 11.92 15.10 -15.60
CA LEU A 183 11.88 14.08 -16.62
C LEU A 183 13.09 13.16 -16.46
N ASP A 184 12.84 11.87 -16.31
CA ASP A 184 13.88 10.87 -16.08
C ASP A 184 13.72 9.64 -16.98
N MET A 185 14.77 8.82 -17.01
CA MET A 185 14.76 7.49 -17.58
C MET A 185 13.81 6.58 -16.77
N PRO A 186 12.93 5.80 -17.40
CA PRO A 186 12.13 4.82 -16.67
C PRO A 186 13.00 3.74 -16.06
N ASP A 187 12.66 3.30 -14.84
CA ASP A 187 13.19 2.04 -14.31
C ASP A 187 12.48 0.87 -15.00
N TYR A 188 13.08 0.40 -16.09
CA TYR A 188 12.55 -0.73 -16.85
C TYR A 188 12.66 -2.07 -16.10
N ASN A 189 13.46 -2.20 -15.03
CA ASN A 189 13.53 -3.44 -14.28
C ASN A 189 12.31 -3.62 -13.37
N GLU A 190 11.81 -2.53 -12.80
CA GLU A 190 10.65 -2.56 -11.90
C GLU A 190 9.32 -2.38 -12.63
N SER A 191 9.31 -1.62 -13.73
CA SER A 191 8.05 -1.13 -14.32
C SER A 191 7.70 -1.71 -15.68
N PHE A 192 8.58 -2.53 -16.28
CA PHE A 192 8.43 -2.94 -17.67
C PHE A 192 8.43 -4.45 -17.85
N TYR A 193 7.24 -5.02 -18.05
CA TYR A 193 7.10 -6.43 -18.40
C TYR A 193 7.31 -6.62 -19.90
N ARG A 194 7.98 -7.73 -20.24
CA ARG A 194 8.20 -8.12 -21.63
C ARG A 194 6.88 -8.61 -22.21
N LEU A 195 6.43 -7.99 -23.31
CA LEU A 195 5.28 -8.49 -24.05
C LEU A 195 5.66 -9.81 -24.76
N GLU A 196 4.98 -10.89 -24.40
CA GLU A 196 5.17 -12.20 -25.00
C GLU A 196 4.38 -12.32 -26.32
N GLU A 197 4.86 -13.18 -27.23
CA GLU A 197 4.19 -13.46 -28.50
C GLU A 197 2.76 -13.99 -28.30
N ASN A 198 2.50 -14.72 -27.21
CA ASN A 198 1.16 -15.18 -26.87
C ASN A 198 0.17 -14.03 -26.62
N LYS A 199 0.64 -12.88 -26.13
CA LYS A 199 -0.21 -11.70 -25.95
C LYS A 199 -0.69 -11.13 -27.27
N MET A 200 0.12 -11.20 -28.32
CA MET A 200 -0.29 -10.78 -29.66
C MET A 200 -1.43 -11.65 -30.20
N LYS A 201 -1.40 -12.96 -29.92
CA LYS A 201 -2.49 -13.89 -30.27
C LYS A 201 -3.77 -13.59 -29.51
N GLU A 202 -3.66 -13.27 -28.22
CA GLU A 202 -4.80 -12.82 -27.41
C GLU A 202 -5.42 -11.55 -27.98
N TYR A 203 -4.60 -10.53 -28.29
CA TYR A 203 -5.07 -9.30 -28.91
C TYR A 203 -5.72 -9.53 -30.28
N ASN A 204 -5.14 -10.39 -31.13
CA ASN A 204 -5.74 -10.79 -32.40
C ASN A 204 -7.12 -11.44 -32.23
N ALA A 205 -7.34 -12.18 -31.14
CA ALA A 205 -8.61 -12.83 -30.87
C ALA A 205 -9.67 -11.88 -30.28
N MET A 206 -9.24 -10.85 -29.53
CA MET A 206 -10.14 -9.97 -28.77
C MET A 206 -10.40 -8.62 -29.47
N ILE A 207 -9.53 -8.18 -30.37
CA ILE A 207 -9.61 -6.85 -31.00
C ILE A 207 -9.90 -7.01 -32.48
N SER A 208 -11.02 -6.44 -32.92
CA SER A 208 -11.41 -6.45 -34.33
C SER A 208 -10.66 -5.36 -35.10
N LEU A 209 -9.75 -5.79 -35.97
CA LEU A 209 -8.92 -4.91 -36.77
C LEU A 209 -9.58 -4.57 -38.14
N PRO A 210 -9.57 -3.30 -38.58
CA PRO A 210 -10.11 -2.91 -39.89
C PRO A 210 -9.35 -3.52 -41.08
N GLY A 211 -9.99 -3.57 -42.25
CA GLY A 211 -9.31 -4.03 -43.47
C GLY A 211 -8.09 -3.17 -43.82
N GLY A 212 -6.95 -3.82 -44.10
CA GLY A 212 -5.70 -3.13 -44.45
C GLY A 212 -4.82 -2.76 -43.25
N THR A 213 -5.07 -3.31 -42.07
CA THR A 213 -4.14 -3.29 -40.94
C THR A 213 -3.43 -4.63 -40.78
N MET A 214 -2.12 -4.61 -40.53
CA MET A 214 -1.38 -5.75 -40.01
C MET A 214 -2.02 -6.30 -38.74
N ASN A 215 -2.00 -7.62 -38.58
CA ASN A 215 -2.41 -8.23 -37.33
C ASN A 215 -1.34 -8.00 -36.23
N PHE A 216 -1.68 -8.24 -34.96
CA PHE A 216 -0.78 -7.95 -33.83
C PHE A 216 0.52 -8.75 -33.86
N GLU A 217 0.52 -9.97 -34.37
CA GLU A 217 1.74 -10.80 -34.51
C GLU A 217 2.67 -10.20 -35.56
N GLU A 218 2.14 -9.81 -36.73
CA GLU A 218 2.89 -9.13 -37.80
C GLU A 218 3.44 -7.79 -37.32
N LEU A 219 2.60 -7.00 -36.63
CA LEU A 219 3.00 -5.72 -36.08
C LEU A 219 4.11 -5.88 -35.03
N TRP A 220 4.04 -6.92 -34.19
CA TRP A 220 5.06 -7.17 -33.18
C TRP A 220 6.41 -7.58 -33.77
N GLN A 221 6.46 -8.24 -34.92
CA GLN A 221 7.73 -8.48 -35.62
C GLN A 221 8.45 -7.17 -36.01
N LEU A 222 7.70 -6.08 -36.16
CA LEU A 222 8.25 -4.75 -36.44
C LEU A 222 8.56 -3.96 -35.16
N LEU A 223 7.67 -4.02 -34.16
CA LEU A 223 7.77 -3.25 -32.91
C LEU A 223 8.75 -3.88 -31.91
N GLY A 224 8.81 -5.20 -31.80
CA GLY A 224 9.66 -5.92 -30.85
C GLY A 224 11.15 -5.56 -30.97
N PRO A 225 11.75 -5.52 -32.18
CA PRO A 225 13.13 -5.06 -32.34
C PRO A 225 13.37 -3.60 -31.93
N PHE A 226 12.35 -2.74 -32.00
CA PHE A 226 12.44 -1.37 -31.48
C PHE A 226 12.45 -1.37 -29.95
N GLU A 227 11.58 -2.15 -29.31
CA GLU A 227 11.59 -2.32 -27.85
C GLU A 227 12.94 -2.84 -27.34
N GLU A 228 13.55 -3.81 -28.03
CA GLU A 228 14.89 -4.27 -27.67
C GLU A 228 15.96 -3.17 -27.75
N LYS A 229 15.84 -2.23 -28.70
CA LYS A 229 16.75 -1.08 -28.78
C LYS A 229 16.50 -0.08 -27.66
N LEU A 230 15.22 0.22 -27.37
CA LEU A 230 14.81 1.10 -26.29
C LEU A 230 15.34 0.62 -24.94
N LEU A 231 15.11 -0.66 -24.61
CA LEU A 231 15.58 -1.28 -23.36
C LEU A 231 17.12 -1.43 -23.28
N ARG A 232 17.82 -1.37 -24.41
CA ARG A 232 19.29 -1.45 -24.47
C ARG A 232 19.96 -0.09 -24.57
N LEU A 233 19.23 1.02 -24.40
CA LEU A 233 19.83 2.34 -24.25
C LEU A 233 20.70 2.36 -22.98
N LYS A 234 21.97 1.99 -23.15
CA LYS A 234 22.97 2.01 -22.09
C LYS A 234 23.51 3.42 -21.98
N VAL A 235 23.23 4.06 -20.86
CA VAL A 235 23.74 5.39 -20.59
C VAL A 235 24.47 5.35 -19.26
N GLU A 236 25.66 5.95 -19.22
CA GLU A 236 26.38 6.13 -17.96
C GLU A 236 25.51 7.00 -17.03
N GLU A 237 25.36 6.58 -15.78
CA GLU A 237 24.78 7.45 -14.75
C GLU A 237 25.60 8.75 -14.70
N GLN A 238 24.96 9.88 -14.98
CA GLN A 238 25.60 11.19 -14.90
C GLN A 238 25.47 11.72 -13.48
N GLU A 239 26.53 12.31 -12.94
CA GLU A 239 26.44 13.02 -11.67
C GLU A 239 25.69 14.35 -11.85
N GLY A 240 24.48 14.41 -11.29
CA GLY A 240 23.73 15.64 -11.06
C GLY A 240 22.64 15.94 -12.09
N GLU A 241 21.47 16.30 -11.56
CA GLU A 241 20.33 16.82 -12.33
C GLU A 241 20.69 18.11 -13.09
N LYS A 242 20.07 18.30 -14.27
CA LYS A 242 20.14 19.55 -15.02
C LYS A 242 18.80 20.26 -15.01
N ILE A 243 18.77 21.45 -14.41
CA ILE A 243 17.60 22.32 -14.44
C ILE A 243 17.63 23.18 -15.71
N LEU A 244 16.57 23.11 -16.51
CA LEU A 244 16.38 23.88 -17.73
C LEU A 244 15.06 24.65 -17.66
N LYS A 245 14.96 25.80 -18.32
CA LYS A 245 13.65 26.43 -18.52
C LYS A 245 12.87 25.68 -19.58
N PHE A 246 11.55 25.73 -19.51
CA PHE A 246 10.65 25.09 -20.47
C PHE A 246 11.00 25.47 -21.93
N HIS A 247 11.30 26.74 -22.21
CA HIS A 247 11.70 27.19 -23.54
C HIS A 247 13.11 26.75 -23.97
N GLU A 248 13.94 26.25 -23.05
CA GLU A 248 15.32 25.78 -23.26
C GLU A 248 15.41 24.26 -23.42
N LEU A 249 14.29 23.54 -23.27
CA LEU A 249 14.25 22.09 -23.45
C LEU A 249 14.77 21.72 -24.86
N PRO A 250 15.74 20.79 -24.94
CA PRO A 250 16.54 20.57 -26.15
C PRO A 250 15.75 19.92 -27.30
N TYR A 251 14.73 19.12 -26.99
CA TYR A 251 13.99 18.35 -27.97
C TYR A 251 12.54 18.84 -28.10
N PRO A 252 12.05 19.13 -29.32
CA PRO A 252 10.70 19.68 -29.53
C PRO A 252 9.58 18.82 -28.94
N TRP A 253 9.74 17.49 -28.95
CA TRP A 253 8.75 16.57 -28.41
C TRP A 253 8.56 16.72 -26.89
N MET A 254 9.59 17.13 -26.14
CA MET A 254 9.48 17.38 -24.69
C MET A 254 8.53 18.54 -24.42
N GLN A 255 8.67 19.61 -25.19
CA GLN A 255 7.80 20.77 -25.09
C GLN A 255 6.36 20.42 -25.49
N SER A 256 6.19 19.63 -26.56
CA SER A 256 4.88 19.14 -26.99
C SER A 256 4.22 18.26 -25.94
N TYR A 257 4.99 17.32 -25.36
CA TYR A 257 4.54 16.42 -24.29
C TYR A 257 4.06 17.20 -23.08
N LEU A 258 4.89 18.07 -22.50
CA LEU A 258 4.51 18.87 -21.33
C LEU A 258 3.32 19.81 -21.63
N LYS A 259 3.30 20.46 -22.80
CA LYS A 259 2.13 21.27 -23.23
C LYS A 259 0.86 20.46 -23.31
N ALA A 260 0.92 19.22 -23.79
CA ALA A 260 -0.25 18.35 -23.86
C ALA A 260 -0.67 17.88 -22.46
N LEU A 261 0.32 17.55 -21.62
CA LEU A 261 0.15 17.01 -20.27
C LEU A 261 -0.53 18.03 -19.33
N MET A 262 -0.10 19.30 -19.39
CA MET A 262 -0.57 20.35 -18.47
C MET A 262 -1.79 21.15 -18.99
N LYS A 263 -2.43 20.77 -20.10
CA LYS A 263 -3.65 21.45 -20.59
C LYS A 263 -4.77 21.37 -19.54
N PRO A 264 -5.49 22.48 -19.24
CA PRO A 264 -5.48 23.77 -19.93
C PRO A 264 -4.53 24.84 -19.32
N GLN A 265 -3.68 24.50 -18.36
CA GLN A 265 -2.79 25.45 -17.71
C GLN A 265 -1.79 26.04 -18.73
N VAL A 266 -1.55 27.35 -18.62
CA VAL A 266 -0.54 28.04 -19.45
C VAL A 266 0.81 27.81 -18.80
N ILE A 267 1.67 27.03 -19.47
CA ILE A 267 3.05 26.83 -19.03
C ILE A 267 3.83 28.13 -19.20
N ALA A 268 4.34 28.67 -18.10
CA ALA A 268 5.22 29.82 -18.13
C ALA A 268 6.52 29.46 -18.87
N ALA A 269 6.99 30.34 -19.75
CA ALA A 269 8.17 30.04 -20.57
C ALA A 269 9.42 29.76 -19.71
N ASP A 270 9.50 30.40 -18.55
CA ASP A 270 10.55 30.29 -17.55
C ASP A 270 10.30 29.24 -16.47
N MET A 271 9.24 28.42 -16.59
CA MET A 271 9.05 27.26 -15.72
C MET A 271 10.30 26.38 -15.77
N GLU A 272 10.84 26.05 -14.59
CA GLU A 272 12.00 25.17 -14.44
C GLU A 272 11.56 23.69 -14.55
N VAL A 273 12.33 22.92 -15.31
CA VAL A 273 12.15 21.49 -15.52
C VAL A 273 13.49 20.81 -15.24
N GLY A 274 13.50 19.85 -14.32
CA GLY A 274 14.66 19.02 -14.03
C GLY A 274 14.79 17.90 -15.05
N ILE A 275 16.02 17.63 -15.52
CA ILE A 275 16.36 16.47 -16.33
C ILE A 275 17.44 15.70 -15.58
N ASP A 276 17.11 14.49 -15.14
CA ASP A 276 18.02 13.69 -14.30
C ASP A 276 19.14 13.04 -15.12
N ASN A 277 18.83 12.58 -16.34
CA ASN A 277 19.83 12.01 -17.24
C ASN A 277 19.77 12.62 -18.65
N MET A 278 20.60 13.63 -18.89
CA MET A 278 20.68 14.33 -20.18
C MET A 278 21.16 13.41 -21.32
N ALA A 279 22.10 12.51 -21.05
CA ALA A 279 22.60 11.58 -22.06
C ALA A 279 21.54 10.54 -22.46
N TYR A 280 20.68 10.14 -21.52
CA TYR A 280 19.51 9.31 -21.84
C TYR A 280 18.55 10.03 -22.76
N MET A 281 18.23 11.28 -22.45
CA MET A 281 17.33 12.07 -23.30
C MET A 281 17.88 12.24 -24.73
N GLU A 282 19.20 12.41 -24.89
CA GLU A 282 19.86 12.43 -26.21
C GLU A 282 19.80 11.08 -26.93
N ALA A 283 20.12 9.99 -26.23
CA ALA A 283 20.07 8.65 -26.83
C ALA A 283 18.63 8.26 -27.24
N LEU A 284 17.65 8.62 -26.41
CA LEU A 284 16.22 8.43 -26.67
C LEU A 284 15.79 9.24 -27.90
N ASP A 285 16.10 10.54 -27.96
CA ASP A 285 15.74 11.38 -29.11
C ASP A 285 16.32 10.83 -30.42
N ASN A 286 17.60 10.43 -30.41
CA ASN A 286 18.28 9.79 -31.55
C ASN A 286 17.61 8.48 -31.98
N LEU A 287 17.04 7.70 -31.05
CA LEU A 287 16.30 6.49 -31.36
C LEU A 287 14.93 6.83 -31.95
N LEU A 288 14.17 7.72 -31.31
CA LEU A 288 12.80 8.08 -31.71
C LEU A 288 12.76 8.70 -33.12
N GLN A 289 13.75 9.52 -33.49
CA GLN A 289 13.83 10.14 -34.82
C GLN A 289 14.03 9.14 -35.98
N GLN A 290 14.39 7.88 -35.70
CA GLN A 290 14.53 6.84 -36.73
C GLN A 290 13.17 6.29 -37.19
N TYR A 291 12.08 6.62 -36.49
CA TYR A 291 10.75 6.09 -36.69
C TYR A 291 9.74 7.21 -36.91
N ASP A 292 8.71 6.95 -37.72
CA ASP A 292 7.63 7.92 -37.91
C ASP A 292 6.66 7.93 -36.71
N ALA A 293 5.85 8.99 -36.62
CA ALA A 293 4.94 9.18 -35.50
C ALA A 293 3.85 8.10 -35.41
N LYS A 294 3.46 7.46 -36.53
CA LYS A 294 2.47 6.37 -36.54
C LYS A 294 3.06 5.10 -35.95
N PHE A 295 4.32 4.80 -36.27
CA PHE A 295 5.05 3.69 -35.65
C PHE A 295 5.16 3.87 -34.13
N LEU A 296 5.59 5.06 -33.69
CA LEU A 296 5.72 5.36 -32.25
C LEU A 296 4.36 5.34 -31.54
N ALA A 297 3.31 5.88 -32.16
CA ALA A 297 1.95 5.79 -31.65
C ALA A 297 1.49 4.35 -31.50
N ARG A 298 1.64 3.50 -32.53
CA ARG A 298 1.29 2.07 -32.45
C ARG A 298 2.04 1.33 -31.36
N TYR A 299 3.31 1.65 -31.14
CA TYR A 299 4.09 1.08 -30.06
C TYR A 299 3.48 1.41 -28.69
N MET A 300 3.27 2.69 -28.41
CA MET A 300 2.67 3.12 -27.14
C MET A 300 1.24 2.60 -26.98
N GLU A 301 0.46 2.60 -28.05
CA GLU A 301 -0.89 2.08 -28.09
C GLU A 301 -0.95 0.57 -27.81
N LEU A 302 0.06 -0.18 -28.25
CA LEU A 302 0.19 -1.60 -27.87
C LEU A 302 0.54 -1.75 -26.39
N ARG A 303 1.43 -0.90 -25.86
CA ARG A 303 1.79 -0.90 -24.44
C ARG A 303 0.61 -0.53 -23.53
N ILE A 304 -0.26 0.41 -23.95
CA ILE A 304 -1.46 0.75 -23.15
C ILE A 304 -2.46 -0.39 -23.07
N LEU A 305 -2.46 -1.35 -24.01
CA LEU A 305 -3.30 -2.54 -23.86
C LEU A 305 -2.88 -3.42 -22.67
N GLU A 306 -1.66 -3.25 -22.15
CA GLU A 306 -1.18 -3.95 -20.96
C GLU A 306 -1.97 -3.56 -19.69
N ILE A 307 -2.55 -2.35 -19.60
CA ILE A 307 -3.35 -1.96 -18.41
C ILE A 307 -4.59 -2.82 -18.21
N SER A 308 -5.04 -3.55 -19.23
CA SER A 308 -6.12 -4.52 -19.06
C SER A 308 -5.80 -5.52 -17.93
N TYR A 309 -4.52 -5.77 -17.66
CA TYR A 309 -4.08 -6.57 -16.51
C TYR A 309 -4.45 -5.91 -15.18
N ASN A 310 -4.22 -4.60 -15.05
CA ASN A 310 -4.52 -3.82 -13.85
C ASN A 310 -6.03 -3.54 -13.69
N LEU A 311 -6.80 -3.64 -14.78
CA LEU A 311 -8.27 -3.58 -14.79
C LEU A 311 -8.93 -4.88 -14.32
N ASN A 312 -8.16 -5.89 -13.90
CA ASN A 312 -8.75 -7.10 -13.35
C ASN A 312 -9.42 -6.82 -12.01
N LYS A 313 -10.75 -6.90 -12.00
CA LYS A 313 -11.59 -6.73 -10.81
C LYS A 313 -11.61 -7.94 -9.87
N GLY A 314 -11.05 -9.08 -10.27
CA GLY A 314 -11.21 -10.36 -9.58
C GLY A 314 -12.59 -10.96 -9.80
N SER A 315 -12.98 -11.94 -8.98
CA SER A 315 -14.24 -12.67 -9.11
C SER A 315 -15.04 -12.81 -7.82
N THR A 316 -14.61 -12.15 -6.74
CA THR A 316 -15.17 -12.29 -5.39
C THR A 316 -15.46 -10.96 -4.75
N ASP A 317 -16.45 -10.91 -3.88
CA ASP A 317 -16.79 -9.70 -3.10
C ASP A 317 -15.58 -9.16 -2.32
N ASN A 318 -14.73 -10.04 -1.78
CA ASN A 318 -13.49 -9.65 -1.14
C ASN A 318 -12.52 -8.93 -2.09
N GLN A 319 -12.31 -9.46 -3.31
CA GLN A 319 -11.43 -8.82 -4.29
C GLN A 319 -12.02 -7.50 -4.79
N TYR A 320 -13.34 -7.43 -5.00
CA TYR A 320 -14.03 -6.20 -5.36
C TYR A 320 -13.86 -5.12 -4.28
N MET A 321 -13.99 -5.50 -3.01
CA MET A 321 -13.77 -4.59 -1.88
C MET A 321 -12.30 -4.21 -1.74
N THR A 322 -11.36 -5.14 -1.89
CA THR A 322 -9.91 -4.87 -1.90
C THR A 322 -9.56 -3.81 -2.95
N MET A 323 -10.04 -3.95 -4.18
CA MET A 323 -9.84 -2.97 -5.24
C MET A 323 -10.45 -1.61 -4.85
N THR A 324 -11.67 -1.61 -4.33
CA THR A 324 -12.38 -0.39 -3.90
C THR A 324 -11.61 0.35 -2.81
N LYS A 325 -11.20 -0.32 -1.73
CA LYS A 325 -10.46 0.32 -0.63
C LYS A 325 -9.08 0.81 -1.05
N SER A 326 -8.42 0.11 -1.98
CA SER A 326 -7.07 0.47 -2.41
C SER A 326 -7.10 1.72 -3.30
N LEU A 327 -8.14 1.87 -4.12
CA LEU A 327 -8.34 3.03 -4.99
C LEU A 327 -9.03 4.21 -4.29
N LEU A 328 -9.76 4.00 -3.20
CA LEU A 328 -10.44 5.05 -2.43
C LEU A 328 -10.09 4.98 -0.92
N PRO A 329 -8.80 5.02 -0.55
CA PRO A 329 -8.35 4.73 0.82
C PRO A 329 -8.84 5.74 1.86
N LEU A 330 -9.02 7.01 1.47
CA LEU A 330 -9.51 8.04 2.39
C LEU A 330 -10.99 7.84 2.76
N ALA A 331 -11.81 7.41 1.80
CA ALA A 331 -13.19 7.02 2.08
C ALA A 331 -13.23 5.77 2.97
N THR A 332 -12.34 4.79 2.74
CA THR A 332 -12.20 3.62 3.60
C THR A 332 -11.88 3.98 5.06
N GLU A 333 -10.89 4.84 5.28
CA GLU A 333 -10.52 5.28 6.63
C GLU A 333 -11.69 5.98 7.34
N TRP A 334 -12.48 6.78 6.62
CA TRP A 334 -13.65 7.44 7.20
C TRP A 334 -14.72 6.45 7.59
N ILE A 335 -15.05 5.49 6.71
CA ILE A 335 -16.06 4.45 6.98
C ILE A 335 -15.62 3.60 8.17
N TYR A 336 -14.34 3.21 8.22
CA TYR A 336 -13.80 2.44 9.32
C TYR A 336 -13.88 3.19 10.66
N GLU A 337 -13.58 4.50 10.66
CA GLU A 337 -13.76 5.34 11.86
C GLU A 337 -15.24 5.41 12.30
N GLN A 338 -16.20 5.40 11.37
CA GLN A 338 -17.63 5.35 11.74
C GLN A 338 -18.04 4.02 12.38
N LEU A 339 -17.41 2.92 11.96
CA LEU A 339 -17.64 1.59 12.53
C LEU A 339 -17.02 1.45 13.93
N HIS A 340 -15.92 2.16 14.20
CA HIS A 340 -15.14 2.07 15.44
C HIS A 340 -14.96 3.45 16.10
N PRO A 341 -16.05 4.10 16.56
CA PRO A 341 -16.03 5.47 17.08
C PRO A 341 -15.24 5.65 18.39
N GLU A 342 -14.89 4.55 19.07
CA GLU A 342 -14.04 4.55 20.25
C GLU A 342 -12.57 4.87 19.93
N LEU A 343 -12.10 4.59 18.71
CA LEU A 343 -10.68 4.75 18.34
C LEU A 343 -10.21 6.21 18.52
N PRO A 344 -10.86 7.24 17.91
CA PRO A 344 -10.35 8.60 17.97
C PRO A 344 -10.28 9.19 19.38
N GLN A 345 -11.26 8.86 20.22
CA GLN A 345 -11.46 9.51 21.53
C GLN A 345 -10.67 8.82 22.64
N GLN A 346 -10.58 7.50 22.62
CA GLN A 346 -10.05 6.71 23.76
C GLN A 346 -8.66 6.18 23.49
N GLU A 347 -8.36 5.81 22.25
CA GLU A 347 -7.20 4.98 21.93
C GLU A 347 -6.03 5.77 21.32
N LEU A 348 -6.30 6.83 20.55
CA LEU A 348 -5.21 7.59 19.91
C LEU A 348 -4.19 8.19 20.89
N PRO A 349 -4.59 8.76 22.06
CA PRO A 349 -3.62 9.21 23.05
C PRO A 349 -2.74 8.07 23.59
N LYS A 350 -3.30 6.87 23.80
CA LYS A 350 -2.55 5.69 24.27
C LYS A 350 -1.56 5.21 23.23
N ILE A 351 -1.97 5.16 21.97
CA ILE A 351 -1.10 4.78 20.84
C ILE A 351 0.03 5.81 20.65
N ALA A 352 -0.24 7.10 20.85
CA ALA A 352 0.78 8.14 20.82
C ALA A 352 1.79 8.00 21.97
N GLU A 353 1.33 7.65 23.18
CA GLU A 353 2.21 7.34 24.32
C GLU A 353 3.07 6.11 24.03
N MET A 354 2.48 5.02 23.52
CA MET A 354 3.17 3.81 23.10
C MET A 354 4.28 4.14 22.09
N PHE A 355 3.99 4.93 21.05
CA PHE A 355 4.98 5.38 20.08
C PHE A 355 6.13 6.15 20.74
N GLY A 356 5.84 7.08 21.64
CA GLY A 356 6.87 7.83 22.38
C GLY A 356 7.77 6.90 23.20
N ASN A 357 7.19 5.88 23.83
CA ASN A 357 7.92 4.85 24.56
C ASN A 357 8.79 3.99 23.64
N VAL A 358 8.26 3.57 22.48
CA VAL A 358 9.01 2.81 21.46
C VAL A 358 10.22 3.60 20.97
N VAL A 359 10.03 4.87 20.56
CA VAL A 359 11.12 5.75 20.11
C VAL A 359 12.20 5.87 21.19
N LYS A 360 11.78 6.14 22.42
CA LYS A 360 12.70 6.26 23.58
C LYS A 360 13.49 4.96 23.82
N ASN A 361 12.82 3.80 23.78
CA ASN A 361 13.44 2.51 24.06
C ASN A 361 14.37 2.06 22.93
N VAL A 362 13.97 2.23 21.66
CA VAL A 362 14.82 1.96 20.49
C VAL A 362 16.06 2.85 20.52
N ASN A 363 15.89 4.15 20.76
CA ASN A 363 17.01 5.08 20.87
C ASN A 363 17.97 4.68 22.01
N LYS A 364 17.44 4.32 23.19
CA LYS A 364 18.23 3.83 24.32
C LYS A 364 19.02 2.55 23.97
N SER A 365 18.41 1.61 23.25
CA SER A 365 19.05 0.36 22.81
C SER A 365 20.19 0.63 21.83
N LEU A 366 19.99 1.53 20.86
CA LEU A 366 21.05 1.96 19.93
C LEU A 366 22.22 2.65 20.66
N HIS A 367 21.97 3.35 21.77
CA HIS A 367 23.05 3.96 22.56
C HIS A 367 23.93 2.94 23.29
N ARG A 368 23.37 1.78 23.67
CA ARG A 368 24.11 0.69 24.31
C ARG A 368 25.03 -0.05 23.34
N ASP A 369 24.79 0.08 22.04
CA ASP A 369 25.68 -0.50 21.04
C ASP A 369 27.05 0.21 21.03
N THR A 370 28.10 -0.60 21.00
CA THR A 370 29.51 -0.18 21.04
C THR A 370 30.19 -0.35 19.69
N SER A 371 29.48 -0.86 18.66
CA SER A 371 30.01 -1.13 17.31
C SER A 371 30.45 0.11 16.53
N GLY A 372 29.96 1.29 16.91
CA GLY A 372 30.31 2.57 16.26
C GLY A 372 29.40 2.97 15.09
N ILE A 373 28.37 2.19 14.75
CA ILE A 373 27.37 2.54 13.73
C ILE A 373 26.38 3.56 14.32
N LYS A 374 26.80 4.83 14.42
CA LYS A 374 25.99 5.93 14.97
C LYS A 374 26.02 7.16 14.08
N PRO A 375 25.27 7.20 12.97
CA PRO A 375 25.08 8.44 12.23
C PRO A 375 24.37 9.46 13.14
N LYS A 376 24.93 10.65 13.35
CA LYS A 376 24.27 11.72 14.13
C LYS A 376 22.89 12.08 13.54
N GLU A 377 22.77 12.00 12.22
CA GLU A 377 21.54 12.17 11.46
C GLU A 377 20.43 11.21 11.92
N LEU A 378 20.80 9.98 12.30
CA LEU A 378 19.85 8.96 12.70
C LEU A 378 19.10 9.36 13.96
N ARG A 379 19.83 9.80 14.97
CA ARG A 379 19.25 10.24 16.24
C ARG A 379 18.27 11.38 16.01
N ASN A 380 18.66 12.35 15.19
CA ASN A 380 17.79 13.47 14.87
C ASN A 380 16.51 12.99 14.17
N LYS A 381 16.60 12.05 13.21
CA LYS A 381 15.42 11.46 12.57
C LYS A 381 14.52 10.75 13.57
N LEU A 382 15.06 9.91 14.46
CA LEU A 382 14.23 9.23 15.47
C LEU A 382 13.57 10.21 16.45
N GLU A 383 14.31 11.19 16.97
CA GLU A 383 13.81 12.14 17.97
C GLU A 383 12.82 13.17 17.40
N THR A 384 12.84 13.40 16.09
CA THR A 384 11.92 14.32 15.39
C THR A 384 10.85 13.59 14.58
N MET A 385 10.75 12.25 14.72
CA MET A 385 9.74 11.49 13.98
C MET A 385 8.35 11.79 14.53
N HIS A 386 7.41 12.05 13.63
CA HIS A 386 6.02 12.27 13.95
C HIS A 386 5.22 10.98 13.79
N LEU A 387 4.14 10.85 14.58
CA LEU A 387 3.16 9.78 14.43
C LEU A 387 1.85 10.36 13.92
N LYS A 388 1.21 9.65 13.00
CA LYS A 388 -0.19 9.84 12.65
C LYS A 388 -0.92 8.50 12.67
N VAL A 389 -2.09 8.48 13.30
CA VAL A 389 -2.96 7.30 13.37
C VAL A 389 -4.21 7.62 12.56
N GLY A 390 -4.54 6.75 11.60
CA GLY A 390 -5.47 7.03 10.51
C GLY A 390 -4.88 7.97 9.45
N ASN A 391 -5.51 8.05 8.28
CA ASN A 391 -5.08 8.95 7.20
C ASN A 391 -5.88 10.27 7.13
N LEU A 392 -6.85 10.47 8.02
CA LEU A 392 -7.75 11.63 7.99
C LEU A 392 -7.45 12.62 9.13
N PRO A 393 -7.79 13.91 8.95
CA PRO A 393 -7.83 14.84 10.08
C PRO A 393 -8.96 14.46 11.04
N GLN A 394 -8.74 14.62 12.35
CA GLN A 394 -9.78 14.36 13.37
C GLN A 394 -10.97 15.35 13.30
N GLU A 395 -10.74 16.54 12.77
CA GLU A 395 -11.74 17.60 12.68
C GLU A 395 -12.20 17.76 11.23
N ASN A 396 -13.50 17.92 11.00
CA ASN A 396 -14.11 18.21 9.69
C ASN A 396 -13.79 17.20 8.57
N ALA A 397 -13.41 15.96 8.90
CA ALA A 397 -13.07 14.93 7.92
C ALA A 397 -14.14 14.75 6.83
N LYS A 398 -15.41 14.78 7.22
CA LYS A 398 -16.54 14.66 6.29
C LYS A 398 -16.53 15.76 5.22
N ASP A 399 -16.46 17.02 5.63
CA ASP A 399 -16.52 18.17 4.72
C ASP A 399 -15.28 18.25 3.83
N LEU A 400 -14.12 17.87 4.38
CA LEU A 400 -12.89 17.73 3.61
C LEU A 400 -13.05 16.67 2.52
N LEU A 401 -13.58 15.49 2.84
CA LEU A 401 -13.76 14.41 1.85
C LEU A 401 -14.83 14.74 0.82
N GLU A 402 -15.88 15.46 1.19
CA GLU A 402 -16.86 15.99 0.23
C GLU A 402 -16.20 16.90 -0.81
N SER A 403 -15.30 17.77 -0.35
CA SER A 403 -14.55 18.69 -1.21
C SER A 403 -13.49 17.97 -2.04
N TYR A 404 -12.75 17.04 -1.42
CA TYR A 404 -11.68 16.26 -2.07
C TYR A 404 -12.21 15.43 -3.24
N TYR A 405 -13.33 14.74 -3.06
CA TYR A 405 -13.93 13.93 -4.13
C TYR A 405 -14.91 14.71 -5.02
N ALA A 406 -14.97 16.05 -4.95
CA ALA A 406 -16.02 16.86 -5.60
C ALA A 406 -16.09 16.63 -7.12
N ASP A 407 -14.92 16.52 -7.77
CA ASP A 407 -14.82 16.37 -9.22
C ASP A 407 -14.91 14.92 -9.70
N LEU A 408 -14.90 13.95 -8.78
CA LEU A 408 -15.00 12.53 -9.12
C LEU A 408 -16.47 12.09 -9.18
N GLN A 409 -16.87 11.54 -10.34
CA GLN A 409 -18.21 11.03 -10.58
C GLN A 409 -18.15 9.62 -11.16
N LEU A 410 -18.67 8.66 -10.41
CA LEU A 410 -18.67 7.25 -10.75
C LEU A 410 -20.08 6.77 -11.11
N ASN A 411 -20.16 5.71 -11.90
CA ASN A 411 -21.40 5.06 -12.31
C ASN A 411 -21.42 3.59 -11.85
N PRO A 412 -22.40 3.15 -11.06
CA PRO A 412 -22.45 1.78 -10.54
C PRO A 412 -22.55 0.67 -11.60
N ASN A 413 -22.70 1.02 -12.88
CA ASN A 413 -22.83 0.05 -13.98
C ASN A 413 -21.58 -0.04 -14.88
N ASN A 414 -20.50 0.69 -14.57
CA ASN A 414 -19.32 0.71 -15.44
C ASN A 414 -18.01 0.80 -14.65
N TYR A 415 -17.48 -0.36 -14.28
CA TYR A 415 -16.24 -0.50 -13.51
C TYR A 415 -15.03 0.08 -14.25
N TYR A 416 -14.81 -0.31 -15.51
CA TYR A 416 -13.59 0.07 -16.25
C TYR A 416 -13.51 1.58 -16.47
N HIS A 417 -14.64 2.21 -16.79
CA HIS A 417 -14.73 3.67 -16.88
C HIS A 417 -14.47 4.35 -15.54
N ASN A 418 -15.06 3.83 -14.46
CA ASN A 418 -14.84 4.38 -13.14
C ASN A 418 -13.38 4.30 -12.72
N TYR A 419 -12.73 3.17 -13.01
CA TYR A 419 -11.32 2.96 -12.71
C TYR A 419 -10.45 4.02 -13.40
N LEU A 420 -10.66 4.26 -14.69
CA LEU A 420 -9.89 5.25 -15.45
C LEU A 420 -10.16 6.68 -14.98
N LYS A 421 -11.40 6.99 -14.59
CA LYS A 421 -11.72 8.27 -13.93
C LYS A 421 -11.04 8.44 -12.59
N ILE A 422 -10.88 7.37 -11.81
CA ILE A 422 -10.11 7.42 -10.56
C ILE A 422 -8.64 7.70 -10.86
N LEU A 423 -8.04 7.04 -11.87
CA LEU A 423 -6.66 7.33 -12.26
C LEU A 423 -6.48 8.78 -12.72
N GLU A 424 -7.38 9.27 -13.56
CA GLU A 424 -7.39 10.67 -14.01
C GLU A 424 -7.57 11.64 -12.83
N PHE A 425 -8.40 11.27 -11.84
CA PHE A 425 -8.55 12.04 -10.61
C PHE A 425 -7.23 12.12 -9.83
N TYR A 426 -6.55 11.01 -9.57
CA TYR A 426 -5.23 11.03 -8.91
C TYR A 426 -4.21 11.86 -9.70
N TYR A 427 -4.17 11.70 -11.02
CA TYR A 427 -3.33 12.54 -11.87
C TYR A 427 -3.65 14.04 -11.72
N LYS A 428 -4.94 14.44 -11.71
CA LYS A 428 -5.33 15.84 -11.47
C LYS A 428 -4.93 16.34 -10.08
N LEU A 429 -4.96 15.48 -9.07
CA LEU A 429 -4.55 15.85 -7.71
C LEU A 429 -3.05 16.11 -7.64
N GLU A 430 -2.25 15.25 -8.26
CA GLU A 430 -0.81 15.43 -8.45
C GLU A 430 -0.47 16.79 -9.10
N GLN A 431 -1.39 17.39 -9.87
CA GLN A 431 -1.18 18.61 -10.65
C GLN A 431 -1.88 19.88 -10.09
N ASN A 432 -2.67 19.80 -9.01
CA ASN A 432 -3.46 20.95 -8.54
C ASN A 432 -3.36 21.26 -7.04
N TYR A 433 -2.94 20.33 -6.19
CA TYR A 433 -2.93 20.55 -4.73
C TYR A 433 -1.59 21.12 -4.25
N PHE A 434 -1.46 22.45 -4.25
CA PHE A 434 -0.15 23.10 -4.02
C PHE A 434 -0.19 24.38 -3.18
N ASP A 435 -0.72 24.29 -1.96
CA ASP A 435 -0.47 25.29 -0.91
C ASP A 435 -0.33 24.59 0.43
N TYR A 436 0.93 24.32 0.81
CA TYR A 436 1.27 23.75 2.11
C TYR A 436 1.97 24.83 2.93
N LYS A 437 1.64 24.93 4.21
CA LYS A 437 2.39 25.80 5.14
C LYS A 437 3.39 25.00 5.97
N ASP A 438 2.93 23.90 6.54
CA ASP A 438 3.77 23.01 7.34
C ASP A 438 3.27 21.58 7.17
N TYR A 439 4.06 20.78 6.46
CA TYR A 439 3.74 19.40 6.19
C TYR A 439 3.52 18.57 7.48
N ALA A 440 4.38 18.75 8.48
CA ALA A 440 4.41 17.89 9.67
C ALA A 440 3.19 18.11 10.57
N ILE A 441 2.50 19.23 10.38
CA ILE A 441 1.33 19.66 11.16
C ILE A 441 0.06 19.64 10.31
N ASP A 442 0.17 19.62 8.97
CA ASP A 442 -0.97 19.62 8.06
C ASP A 442 -1.74 18.29 8.15
N LYS A 443 -2.81 18.31 8.94
CA LYS A 443 -3.70 17.17 9.14
C LYS A 443 -4.33 16.68 7.83
N GLU A 444 -4.38 17.50 6.78
CA GLU A 444 -4.97 17.21 5.46
C GLU A 444 -4.00 16.61 4.45
N PHE A 445 -2.73 16.38 4.82
CA PHE A 445 -1.70 15.94 3.86
C PHE A 445 -2.13 14.86 2.87
N PHE A 446 -2.71 13.76 3.34
CA PHE A 446 -3.02 12.62 2.47
C PHE A 446 -4.13 12.94 1.47
N CYS A 447 -4.96 13.96 1.74
CA CYS A 447 -5.90 14.53 0.78
C CYS A 447 -5.19 15.39 -0.28
N LYS A 448 -3.95 15.80 -0.04
CA LYS A 448 -3.20 16.71 -0.92
C LYS A 448 -2.05 16.01 -1.66
N THR A 449 -1.52 14.90 -1.14
CA THR A 449 -0.57 14.02 -1.86
C THR A 449 -1.12 12.59 -1.99
N PRO A 450 -2.31 12.43 -2.56
CA PRO A 450 -2.98 11.15 -2.55
C PRO A 450 -2.22 10.16 -3.45
N LYS A 451 -1.90 9.01 -2.89
CA LYS A 451 -1.37 7.86 -3.64
C LYS A 451 -2.41 6.76 -3.63
N TYR A 452 -2.61 6.13 -4.76
CA TYR A 452 -3.30 4.85 -4.83
C TYR A 452 -2.28 3.74 -4.93
N GLU A 453 -2.66 2.58 -4.44
CA GLU A 453 -1.90 1.34 -4.56
C GLU A 453 -2.85 0.28 -5.10
N TYR A 454 -2.32 -0.71 -5.81
CA TYR A 454 -3.11 -1.86 -6.23
C TYR A 454 -3.02 -2.95 -5.18
N ASN A 455 -4.17 -3.49 -4.76
CA ASN A 455 -4.24 -4.55 -3.74
C ASN A 455 -3.45 -4.22 -2.47
N ALA A 456 -3.64 -3.01 -1.94
CA ALA A 456 -2.88 -2.53 -0.80
C ALA A 456 -3.20 -3.35 0.47
N ASP A 457 -2.15 -3.97 1.02
CA ASP A 457 -2.19 -4.54 2.35
C ASP A 457 -2.27 -3.46 3.41
N ILE A 458 -2.92 -3.77 4.53
CA ILE A 458 -3.01 -2.85 5.65
C ILE A 458 -1.75 -3.01 6.49
N GLN A 459 -0.85 -2.04 6.39
CA GLN A 459 0.44 -2.03 7.08
C GLN A 459 0.84 -0.62 7.52
N LEU A 460 1.79 -0.52 8.46
CA LEU A 460 2.38 0.77 8.81
C LEU A 460 3.13 1.34 7.61
N ARG A 461 3.15 2.66 7.47
CA ARG A 461 3.84 3.35 6.38
C ARG A 461 4.72 4.46 6.92
N TYR A 462 6.00 4.48 6.54
CA TYR A 462 6.88 5.61 6.80
C TYR A 462 7.00 6.52 5.57
N VAL A 463 6.84 7.82 5.77
CA VAL A 463 7.03 8.82 4.72
C VAL A 463 8.33 9.57 4.95
N ALA A 464 9.34 9.23 4.14
CA ALA A 464 10.73 9.65 4.30
C ALA A 464 10.99 11.15 4.27
N SER A 465 10.38 11.86 3.31
CA SER A 465 10.54 13.32 3.15
C SER A 465 10.02 14.12 4.35
N LEU A 466 9.28 13.45 5.22
CA LEU A 466 8.38 14.04 6.19
C LEU A 466 8.64 13.55 7.60
N ASN A 467 9.47 12.50 7.69
CA ASN A 467 9.78 11.82 8.92
C ASN A 467 8.51 11.44 9.71
N LEU A 468 7.52 10.91 9.01
CA LEU A 468 6.20 10.59 9.54
C LEU A 468 5.93 9.09 9.47
N LEU A 469 5.60 8.49 10.62
CA LEU A 469 5.08 7.12 10.71
C LEU A 469 3.55 7.16 10.74
N ILE A 470 2.92 6.32 9.92
CA ILE A 470 1.47 6.25 9.77
C ILE A 470 0.98 4.86 10.19
N ILE A 471 -0.07 4.84 11.00
CA ILE A 471 -0.79 3.62 11.38
C ILE A 471 -2.21 3.71 10.81
N PRO A 472 -2.53 3.00 9.72
CA PRO A 472 -3.91 2.91 9.21
C PRO A 472 -4.86 2.38 10.28
N TYR A 473 -6.11 2.86 10.32
CA TYR A 473 -7.06 2.38 11.32
C TYR A 473 -7.37 0.88 11.19
N GLY A 474 -7.30 0.32 9.99
CA GLY A 474 -7.51 -1.12 9.79
C GLY A 474 -6.50 -2.03 10.51
N LEU A 475 -5.39 -1.49 11.05
CA LEU A 475 -4.48 -2.22 11.94
C LEU A 475 -4.90 -2.18 13.41
N LEU A 476 -5.87 -1.34 13.80
CA LEU A 476 -6.36 -1.22 15.18
C LEU A 476 -7.42 -2.29 15.49
N ARG A 477 -7.08 -3.54 15.14
CA ARG A 477 -7.87 -4.75 15.38
C ARG A 477 -6.95 -5.93 15.78
N PRO A 478 -7.48 -7.00 16.41
CA PRO A 478 -6.68 -8.18 16.69
C PRO A 478 -6.12 -8.82 15.40
N PRO A 479 -4.91 -9.40 15.44
CA PRO A 479 -4.04 -9.54 16.60
C PRO A 479 -3.05 -8.36 16.80
N VAL A 480 -3.22 -7.26 16.07
CA VAL A 480 -2.26 -6.14 16.09
C VAL A 480 -2.50 -5.22 17.28
N TYR A 481 -3.74 -4.75 17.43
CA TYR A 481 -4.14 -3.89 18.53
C TYR A 481 -5.63 -4.01 18.81
N HIS A 482 -6.07 -3.93 20.05
CA HIS A 482 -7.47 -3.74 20.36
C HIS A 482 -7.63 -3.18 21.77
N ILE A 483 -8.65 -2.35 22.00
CA ILE A 483 -8.90 -1.73 23.31
C ILE A 483 -9.10 -2.75 24.43
N GLU A 484 -9.77 -3.86 24.11
CA GLU A 484 -10.01 -4.97 25.05
C GLU A 484 -8.86 -5.99 25.15
N LEU A 485 -7.78 -5.86 24.36
CA LEU A 485 -6.59 -6.71 24.52
C LEU A 485 -5.75 -6.19 25.70
N GLU A 486 -5.20 -7.12 26.48
CA GLU A 486 -4.24 -6.79 27.51
C GLU A 486 -2.97 -6.17 26.92
N ASP A 487 -2.35 -5.26 27.68
CA ASP A 487 -1.18 -4.49 27.22
C ASP A 487 -0.04 -5.38 26.70
N ILE A 488 0.15 -6.57 27.27
CA ILE A 488 1.15 -7.53 26.78
C ILE A 488 0.96 -7.89 25.30
N PHE A 489 -0.29 -7.98 24.81
CA PHE A 489 -0.57 -8.26 23.40
C PHE A 489 -0.37 -7.02 22.53
N ASN A 490 -0.86 -5.87 22.96
CA ASN A 490 -0.71 -4.60 22.23
C ASN A 490 0.78 -4.18 22.12
N GLU A 491 1.56 -4.35 23.20
CA GLU A 491 2.99 -4.03 23.27
C GLU A 491 3.85 -5.04 22.50
N SER A 492 3.56 -6.34 22.62
CA SER A 492 4.30 -7.33 21.82
C SER A 492 4.02 -7.20 20.34
N SER A 493 2.82 -6.78 19.93
CA SER A 493 2.41 -6.69 18.53
C SER A 493 2.63 -5.29 17.95
N LEU A 494 1.71 -4.34 18.18
CA LEU A 494 1.76 -3.00 17.57
C LEU A 494 3.06 -2.25 17.92
N ALA A 495 3.51 -2.26 19.18
CA ALA A 495 4.72 -1.53 19.56
C ALA A 495 5.98 -2.11 18.88
N THR A 496 6.06 -3.43 18.72
CA THR A 496 7.15 -4.09 17.98
C THR A 496 7.10 -3.72 16.49
N LEU A 497 5.90 -3.70 15.88
CA LEU A 497 5.73 -3.25 14.50
C LEU A 497 6.11 -1.78 14.30
N MET A 498 5.73 -0.89 15.23
CA MET A 498 6.19 0.50 15.24
C MET A 498 7.72 0.55 15.29
N GLY A 499 8.33 -0.19 16.22
CA GLY A 499 9.78 -0.22 16.39
C GLY A 499 10.49 -0.61 15.11
N ILE A 500 10.03 -1.68 14.44
CA ILE A 500 10.58 -2.14 13.15
C ILE A 500 10.43 -1.03 12.09
N SER A 501 9.27 -0.38 12.05
CA SER A 501 8.97 0.67 11.07
C SER A 501 9.80 1.95 11.28
N LEU A 502 10.26 2.23 12.50
CA LEU A 502 11.20 3.34 12.76
C LEU A 502 12.49 3.20 11.95
N PHE A 503 12.88 1.97 11.60
CA PHE A 503 14.09 1.70 10.82
C PHE A 503 13.92 1.97 9.32
N GLU A 504 12.70 2.18 8.81
CA GLU A 504 12.51 2.64 7.42
C GLU A 504 13.17 4.00 7.19
N ALA A 505 13.26 4.84 8.23
CA ALA A 505 14.04 6.07 8.22
C ALA A 505 15.52 5.86 7.86
N PHE A 506 16.09 4.68 8.12
CA PHE A 506 17.50 4.39 7.89
C PHE A 506 17.76 4.04 6.42
N LEU A 507 16.75 3.52 5.71
CA LEU A 507 16.87 3.20 4.27
C LEU A 507 17.14 4.45 3.43
N THR A 508 16.88 5.63 4.00
CA THR A 508 17.12 6.93 3.37
C THR A 508 18.55 7.46 3.57
N ILE A 509 19.37 6.81 4.40
CA ILE A 509 20.74 7.24 4.69
C ILE A 509 21.68 6.62 3.66
N PRO A 510 22.43 7.43 2.88
CA PRO A 510 23.41 6.92 1.93
C PRO A 510 24.43 6.00 2.62
N HIS A 511 24.82 4.91 1.95
CA HIS A 511 25.83 3.92 2.40
C HIS A 511 25.38 2.87 3.45
N LEU A 512 24.12 2.87 3.91
CA LEU A 512 23.59 1.75 4.68
C LEU A 512 22.91 0.72 3.77
N HIS A 513 23.32 -0.54 3.86
CA HIS A 513 22.70 -1.61 3.07
C HIS A 513 21.33 -2.01 3.66
N SER A 514 20.32 -2.12 2.79
CA SER A 514 18.94 -2.41 3.18
C SER A 514 18.80 -3.73 3.96
N ASP A 515 19.57 -4.75 3.60
CA ASP A 515 19.56 -6.05 4.29
C ASP A 515 20.09 -5.99 5.72
N GLU A 516 21.09 -5.13 5.97
CA GLU A 516 21.63 -4.93 7.32
C GLU A 516 20.63 -4.18 8.19
N ILE A 517 19.97 -3.15 7.62
CA ILE A 517 18.91 -2.41 8.30
C ILE A 517 17.76 -3.33 8.69
N LYS A 518 17.27 -4.18 7.77
CA LYS A 518 16.17 -5.13 8.04
C LYS A 518 16.50 -6.13 9.16
N LYS A 519 17.75 -6.57 9.25
CA LYS A 519 18.21 -7.48 10.30
C LYS A 519 18.30 -6.78 11.66
N ILE A 520 18.90 -5.59 11.70
CA ILE A 520 19.08 -4.82 12.93
C ILE A 520 17.73 -4.33 13.44
N SER A 521 16.82 -3.90 12.56
CA SER A 521 15.51 -3.36 12.94
C SER A 521 14.72 -4.36 13.76
N GLY A 522 14.63 -5.61 13.30
CA GLY A 522 13.96 -6.69 14.02
C GLY A 522 14.54 -6.88 15.43
N VAL A 523 15.85 -7.08 15.52
CA VAL A 523 16.54 -7.38 16.78
C VAL A 523 16.38 -6.24 17.78
N VAL A 524 16.69 -5.01 17.36
CA VAL A 524 16.66 -3.85 18.25
C VAL A 524 15.24 -3.54 18.69
N SER A 525 14.27 -3.66 17.78
CA SER A 525 12.87 -3.33 18.09
C SER A 525 12.26 -4.33 19.05
N LEU A 526 12.41 -5.64 18.77
CA LEU A 526 11.88 -6.68 19.65
C LEU A 526 12.55 -6.66 21.03
N TYR A 527 13.85 -6.38 21.09
CA TYR A 527 14.55 -6.16 22.37
C TYR A 527 13.99 -4.95 23.12
N ALA A 528 13.87 -3.80 22.43
CA ALA A 528 13.47 -2.54 23.03
C ALA A 528 12.04 -2.59 23.58
N THR A 529 11.12 -3.26 22.88
CA THR A 529 9.72 -3.41 23.33
C THR A 529 9.60 -4.44 24.43
N PHE A 530 10.28 -5.59 24.32
CA PHE A 530 10.31 -6.60 25.37
C PHE A 530 10.86 -6.04 26.70
N GLU A 531 12.04 -5.42 26.67
CA GLU A 531 12.64 -4.81 27.86
C GLU A 531 11.82 -3.63 28.36
N GLY A 532 11.30 -2.81 27.44
CA GLY A 532 10.43 -1.68 27.75
C GLY A 532 9.22 -2.12 28.59
N PHE A 533 8.51 -3.14 28.12
CA PHE A 533 7.32 -3.67 28.78
C PHE A 533 7.64 -4.37 30.11
N PHE A 534 8.55 -5.34 30.13
CA PHE A 534 8.82 -6.11 31.35
C PHE A 534 9.54 -5.30 32.44
N SER A 535 10.23 -4.21 32.10
CA SER A 535 10.88 -3.34 33.09
C SER A 535 9.91 -2.41 33.82
N THR A 536 8.69 -2.21 33.30
CA THR A 536 7.67 -1.36 33.91
C THR A 536 6.65 -2.11 34.75
N LEU A 537 6.54 -3.44 34.59
CA LEU A 537 5.58 -4.25 35.33
C LEU A 537 5.93 -4.37 36.82
N SER A 538 4.91 -4.22 37.67
CA SER A 538 4.99 -4.56 39.10
C SER A 538 4.82 -6.06 39.36
N ASP A 539 5.20 -6.52 40.55
CA ASP A 539 4.99 -7.91 40.97
C ASP A 539 3.50 -8.29 40.99
N GLU A 540 2.62 -7.34 41.33
CA GLU A 540 1.16 -7.52 41.28
C GLU A 540 0.66 -7.71 39.84
N GLU A 541 1.16 -6.90 38.89
CA GLU A 541 0.77 -7.00 37.48
C GLU A 541 1.25 -8.32 36.86
N ILE A 542 2.48 -8.74 37.16
CA ILE A 542 3.00 -10.05 36.76
C ILE A 542 2.10 -11.15 37.31
N SER A 543 1.74 -11.09 38.60
CA SER A 543 0.87 -12.09 39.24
C SER A 543 -0.51 -12.14 38.59
N ARG A 544 -1.09 -10.98 38.25
CA ARG A 544 -2.37 -10.88 37.52
C ARG A 544 -2.29 -11.58 36.16
N TYR A 545 -1.23 -11.35 35.39
CA TYR A 545 -1.06 -12.01 34.09
C TYR A 545 -0.89 -13.53 34.21
N LEU A 546 -0.12 -13.99 35.19
CA LEU A 546 0.05 -15.43 35.43
C LEU A 546 -1.29 -16.09 35.76
N GLU A 547 -2.11 -15.48 36.62
CA GLU A 547 -3.44 -15.97 36.96
C GLU A 547 -4.38 -15.96 35.75
N MET A 548 -4.46 -14.82 35.05
CA MET A 548 -5.36 -14.63 33.91
C MET A 548 -5.12 -15.64 32.78
N PHE A 549 -3.85 -15.90 32.45
CA PHE A 549 -3.49 -16.80 31.35
C PHE A 549 -3.22 -18.25 31.78
N GLY A 550 -3.30 -18.51 33.10
CA GLY A 550 -3.04 -19.83 33.70
C GLY A 550 -1.59 -20.28 33.57
N PHE A 551 -0.64 -19.34 33.60
CA PHE A 551 0.79 -19.64 33.55
C PHE A 551 1.34 -19.95 34.93
N ARG A 552 2.33 -20.84 34.98
CA ARG A 552 3.00 -21.30 36.21
C ARG A 552 4.29 -20.54 36.48
N SER A 553 4.78 -19.80 35.50
CA SER A 553 6.04 -19.07 35.59
C SER A 553 6.08 -17.82 34.73
N VAL A 554 6.89 -16.85 35.15
CA VAL A 554 7.19 -15.65 34.34
C VAL A 554 7.84 -16.01 33.01
N GLN A 555 8.53 -17.15 32.93
CA GLN A 555 9.11 -17.65 31.69
C GLN A 555 8.05 -17.94 30.62
N GLU A 556 6.93 -18.57 30.98
CA GLU A 556 5.82 -18.81 30.05
C GLU A 556 5.17 -17.50 29.59
N LEU A 557 5.04 -16.52 30.49
CA LEU A 557 4.55 -15.18 30.15
C LEU A 557 5.48 -14.47 29.14
N LYS A 558 6.79 -14.56 29.35
CA LYS A 558 7.80 -14.02 28.42
C LYS A 558 7.82 -14.77 27.09
N GLN A 559 7.62 -16.08 27.08
CA GLN A 559 7.47 -16.86 25.84
C GLN A 559 6.25 -16.40 25.03
N MET A 560 5.13 -16.15 25.71
CA MET A 560 3.92 -15.63 25.07
C MET A 560 4.16 -14.28 24.39
N PHE A 561 4.94 -13.38 25.01
CA PHE A 561 5.32 -12.11 24.39
C PHE A 561 6.00 -12.34 23.03
N PHE A 562 7.01 -13.20 22.97
CA PHE A 562 7.72 -13.50 21.72
C PHE A 562 6.82 -14.15 20.67
N LEU A 563 5.95 -15.08 21.10
CA LEU A 563 4.99 -15.73 20.19
C LEU A 563 4.03 -14.71 19.57
N ASN A 564 3.49 -13.79 20.37
CA ASN A 564 2.59 -12.77 19.86
C ASN A 564 3.30 -11.77 18.95
N ALA A 565 4.54 -11.38 19.29
CA ALA A 565 5.32 -10.43 18.51
C ALA A 565 5.60 -10.88 17.08
N ILE A 566 5.73 -12.20 16.85
CA ILE A 566 5.95 -12.74 15.50
C ILE A 566 4.67 -13.19 14.80
N HIS A 567 3.53 -13.20 15.49
CA HIS A 567 2.28 -13.75 14.96
C HIS A 567 1.81 -13.03 13.69
N TYR A 568 2.01 -11.70 13.62
CA TYR A 568 1.72 -10.91 12.42
C TYR A 568 2.48 -11.39 11.15
N LYS A 569 3.55 -12.16 11.32
CA LYS A 569 4.36 -12.73 10.22
C LYS A 569 3.99 -14.18 9.88
N CYS A 570 2.99 -14.78 10.54
CA CYS A 570 2.56 -16.14 10.20
C CYS A 570 1.84 -16.15 8.83
N GLU A 571 2.28 -17.06 7.96
CA GLU A 571 1.74 -17.25 6.61
C GLU A 571 1.91 -18.71 6.14
N TRP A 572 1.18 -19.09 5.09
CA TRP A 572 1.20 -20.43 4.51
C TRP A 572 2.56 -20.82 3.91
N TYR A 573 3.20 -19.90 3.20
CA TYR A 573 4.50 -20.08 2.55
C TYR A 573 5.42 -18.97 3.00
N SER A 574 6.33 -19.27 3.92
CA SER A 574 7.06 -18.21 4.60
C SER A 574 8.25 -17.68 3.83
N GLY A 575 8.23 -16.39 3.53
CA GLY A 575 9.42 -15.62 3.14
C GLY A 575 10.27 -15.17 4.34
N TYR A 576 9.74 -15.27 5.57
CA TYR A 576 10.31 -14.66 6.77
C TYR A 576 11.15 -15.60 7.66
N VAL A 577 11.22 -16.90 7.36
CA VAL A 577 11.93 -17.90 8.20
C VAL A 577 13.34 -17.43 8.56
N GLY A 578 14.12 -17.01 7.55
CA GLY A 578 15.51 -16.58 7.76
C GLY A 578 15.65 -15.31 8.59
N SER A 579 14.84 -14.29 8.32
CA SER A 579 14.91 -13.00 9.02
C SER A 579 14.38 -13.08 10.45
N LEU A 580 13.32 -13.84 10.70
CA LEU A 580 12.76 -14.06 12.04
C LEU A 580 13.67 -14.92 12.91
N ASN A 581 14.20 -16.02 12.39
CA ASN A 581 15.16 -16.83 13.14
C ASN A 581 16.45 -16.05 13.43
N PHE A 582 16.89 -15.19 12.51
CA PHE A 582 17.97 -14.25 12.79
C PHE A 582 17.60 -13.30 13.95
N MET A 583 16.40 -12.72 13.91
CA MET A 583 15.92 -11.78 14.93
C MET A 583 16.01 -12.37 16.35
N VAL A 584 15.39 -13.53 16.57
CA VAL A 584 15.28 -14.09 17.93
C VAL A 584 16.57 -14.74 18.44
N ASN A 585 17.38 -15.36 17.56
CA ASN A 585 18.65 -15.97 17.97
C ASN A 585 19.69 -14.91 18.42
N ASN A 586 19.53 -13.67 17.96
CA ASN A 586 20.37 -12.55 18.37
C ASN A 586 19.90 -11.86 19.67
N LEU A 587 18.82 -12.32 20.31
CA LEU A 587 18.34 -11.80 21.59
C LEU A 587 18.80 -12.66 22.78
N SER A 588 19.48 -12.05 23.75
CA SER A 588 19.86 -12.74 25.01
C SER A 588 18.64 -13.22 25.78
N ASP A 589 17.62 -12.36 25.86
CA ASP A 589 16.41 -12.60 26.63
C ASP A 589 15.60 -13.76 26.04
N PHE A 590 15.52 -13.85 24.71
CA PHE A 590 14.94 -15.01 24.03
C PHE A 590 15.70 -16.29 24.37
N ASN A 591 17.04 -16.26 24.31
CA ASN A 591 17.86 -17.45 24.61
C ASN A 591 17.69 -17.92 26.06
N GLU A 592 17.50 -17.01 27.02
CA GLU A 592 17.18 -17.35 28.41
C GLU A 592 15.76 -17.92 28.52
N VAL A 593 14.79 -17.25 27.92
CA VAL A 593 13.37 -17.59 27.97
C VAL A 593 13.07 -18.93 27.29
N CYS A 594 13.82 -19.31 26.26
CA CYS A 594 13.68 -20.58 25.56
C CYS A 594 14.74 -21.64 25.94
N ASP A 595 15.61 -21.39 26.92
CA ASP A 595 16.70 -22.28 27.36
C ASP A 595 17.62 -22.74 26.20
N CYS A 596 18.03 -21.81 25.34
CA CYS A 596 18.87 -22.06 24.17
C CYS A 596 20.36 -22.22 24.54
N LYS A 597 20.71 -23.39 25.07
CA LYS A 597 22.05 -23.69 25.64
C LYS A 597 23.22 -23.55 24.66
N LEU A 598 23.02 -23.89 23.38
CA LEU A 598 24.07 -23.84 22.35
C LEU A 598 24.45 -22.39 22.00
N HIS A 599 23.46 -21.50 21.87
CA HIS A 599 23.71 -20.07 21.59
C HIS A 599 24.37 -19.36 22.76
N LYS A 600 24.00 -19.73 23.99
CA LYS A 600 24.67 -19.26 25.21
C LYS A 600 26.16 -19.66 25.26
N PHE A 601 26.49 -20.86 24.78
CA PHE A 601 27.87 -21.35 24.69
C PHE A 601 28.67 -20.63 23.59
N LEU A 602 28.08 -20.41 22.41
CA LEU A 602 28.76 -19.75 21.30
C LEU A 602 29.10 -18.27 21.59
N ARG A 603 28.30 -17.56 22.39
CA ARG A 603 28.59 -16.17 22.80
C ARG A 603 29.71 -16.02 23.86
N MET A 604 30.22 -17.14 24.40
CA MET A 604 31.37 -17.12 25.31
C MET A 604 32.72 -17.09 24.58
N PHE A 605 32.71 -17.25 23.26
CA PHE A 605 33.86 -17.16 22.36
C PHE A 605 33.66 -15.97 21.41
#